data_AF-A0A7K0E6B4-F1
#
_entry.id   AF-A0A7K0E6B4-F1
#
_cell.length_a   1.000
_cell.length_b   1.000
_cell.length_c   1.000
_cell.angle_alpha   90.00
_cell.angle_beta   90.00
_cell.angle_gamma   90.00
#
_symmetry.space_group_name_H-M   'P 1'
#
loop_
_entity.id
_entity.type
_entity.pdbx_description
1 polymer ?
#
loop_
_entity_poly.entity_id
_entity_poly.type
_entity_poly.pdbx_seq_one_letter_code
_entity_poly.pdbx_strand_id
1 'polypeptide(L)' 'MTRQTRLQFCKVCVNQQKDLNYGIVCSLNGQAADFDNECQSYREDSSIKTRLSVNSKTYKIEKQLLLYLDQAKRLFCG' A
#
# COMPACT_ATOMS: atom_id res chain seq x y z
N MET A 1 10.56 -3.83 -15.20
CA MET A 1 10.03 -3.01 -14.07
C MET A 1 10.75 -3.35 -12.76
N THR A 2 10.81 -2.47 -11.75
CA THR A 2 11.46 -2.81 -10.46
C THR A 2 10.54 -3.67 -9.58
N ARG A 3 11.14 -4.48 -8.68
CA ARG A 3 10.40 -5.29 -7.70
C ARG A 3 9.38 -4.48 -6.90
N GLN A 4 9.75 -3.26 -6.51
CA GLN A 4 8.88 -2.38 -5.73
C GLN A 4 7.62 -2.01 -6.52
N THR A 5 7.76 -1.69 -7.80
CA THR A 5 6.61 -1.37 -8.66
C THR A 5 5.73 -2.60 -8.87
N ARG A 6 6.33 -3.79 -9.11
CA ARG A 6 5.57 -5.05 -9.25
C ARG A 6 4.68 -5.30 -8.02
N LEU A 7 5.25 -5.09 -6.84
CA LEU A 7 4.53 -5.22 -5.57
C LEU A 7 3.39 -4.19 -5.41
N GLN A 8 3.48 -2.99 -5.98
CA GLN A 8 2.37 -2.03 -5.92
C GLN A 8 1.14 -2.54 -6.69
N PHE A 9 1.34 -3.17 -7.85
CA PHE A 9 0.25 -3.80 -8.58
C PHE A 9 -0.30 -5.01 -7.83
N CYS A 10 0.58 -5.87 -7.29
CA CYS A 10 0.14 -7.03 -6.54
C CYS A 10 -0.68 -6.66 -5.28
N LYS A 11 -0.38 -5.53 -4.62
CA LYS A 11 -1.13 -5.04 -3.44
C LYS A 11 -2.61 -4.74 -3.68
N VAL A 12 -2.99 -4.52 -4.93
CA VAL A 12 -4.38 -4.23 -5.34
C VAL A 12 -4.92 -5.29 -6.28
N CYS A 13 -4.22 -6.42 -6.48
CA CYS A 13 -4.68 -7.49 -7.32
C CYS A 13 -5.69 -8.38 -6.56
N VAL A 14 -6.74 -8.86 -7.23
CA VAL A 14 -7.69 -9.84 -6.65
C VAL A 14 -7.00 -11.16 -6.30
N ASN A 15 -5.92 -11.49 -7.00
CA ASN A 15 -5.14 -12.72 -6.80
C ASN A 15 -4.02 -12.53 -5.76
N GLN A 16 -4.06 -11.48 -4.94
CA GLN A 16 -3.06 -11.31 -3.89
C GLN A 16 -3.32 -12.26 -2.73
N GLN A 17 -2.24 -12.82 -2.19
CA GLN A 17 -2.28 -13.63 -1.00
C GLN A 17 -1.13 -13.26 -0.08
N LYS A 18 -1.39 -13.23 1.23
CA LYS A 18 -0.36 -13.01 2.24
C LYS A 18 0.27 -14.35 2.60
N ASP A 19 1.58 -14.39 2.52
CA ASP A 19 2.42 -15.49 2.97
C ASP A 19 3.39 -14.94 4.03
N LEU A 20 3.56 -15.66 5.14
CA LEU A 20 4.38 -15.21 6.26
C LEU A 20 5.88 -15.26 5.96
N ASN A 21 6.31 -16.12 5.03
CA ASN A 21 7.70 -16.29 4.65
C ASN A 21 8.08 -15.34 3.49
N TYR A 22 7.17 -15.18 2.52
CA TYR A 22 7.44 -14.48 1.26
C TYR A 22 6.74 -13.12 1.12
N GLY A 23 5.83 -12.77 2.03
CA GLY A 23 5.09 -11.51 2.01
C GLY A 23 3.85 -11.56 1.12
N ILE A 24 3.86 -10.87 -0.03
CA ILE A 24 2.73 -10.90 -0.99
C ILE A 24 3.10 -11.86 -2.12
N VAL A 25 2.29 -12.92 -2.26
CA VAL A 25 2.37 -13.90 -3.35
C VAL A 25 1.10 -13.90 -4.18
N CYS A 26 1.14 -14.51 -5.36
CA CYS A 26 -0.03 -14.71 -6.20
C CYS A 26 -0.76 -16.00 -5.79
N SER A 27 -2.07 -15.94 -5.56
CA SER A 27 -2.89 -17.10 -5.19
C SER A 27 -2.99 -18.17 -6.30
N LEU A 28 -2.66 -17.82 -7.54
CA LEU A 28 -2.72 -18.75 -8.69
C LEU A 28 -1.55 -19.73 -8.73
N ASN A 29 -0.35 -19.30 -8.31
CA ASN A 29 0.88 -20.09 -8.41
C ASN A 29 1.69 -20.16 -7.11
N GLY A 30 1.30 -19.41 -6.07
CA GLY A 30 2.01 -19.35 -4.79
C GLY A 30 3.35 -18.61 -4.85
N GLN A 31 3.65 -17.90 -5.94
CA GLN A 31 4.96 -17.27 -6.17
C GLN A 31 4.90 -15.74 -6.01
N ALA A 32 6.06 -15.14 -5.74
CA ALA A 32 6.22 -13.70 -5.74
C ALA A 32 6.15 -13.11 -7.17
N ALA A 33 5.96 -11.80 -7.27
CA ALA A 33 5.79 -11.12 -8.55
C ALA A 33 7.06 -11.13 -9.41
N ASP A 34 7.08 -11.94 -10.47
CA ASP A 34 8.24 -12.13 -11.36
C ASP A 34 8.02 -11.73 -12.83
N PHE A 35 7.06 -10.86 -13.11
CA PHE A 35 6.79 -10.38 -14.47
C PHE A 35 7.60 -9.13 -14.82
N ASP A 36 8.08 -9.03 -16.07
CA ASP A 36 8.94 -7.91 -16.48
C ASP A 36 8.20 -6.62 -16.73
N ASN A 37 7.13 -6.67 -17.53
CA ASN A 37 6.35 -5.50 -17.92
C ASN A 37 4.89 -5.61 -17.46
N GLU A 38 4.24 -6.75 -17.71
CA GLU A 38 2.83 -6.96 -17.40
C GLU A 38 2.55 -8.38 -16.88
N CYS A 39 1.45 -8.52 -16.14
CA CYS A 39 0.96 -9.81 -15.67
C CYS A 39 -0.36 -10.13 -16.39
N GLN A 40 -0.39 -11.19 -17.19
CA GLN A 40 -1.56 -11.60 -17.97
C GLN A 40 -2.78 -11.94 -17.10
N SER A 41 -2.53 -12.40 -15.87
CA SER A 41 -3.59 -12.74 -14.90
C SER A 41 -3.93 -11.59 -13.95
N TYR A 42 -3.43 -10.39 -14.21
CA TYR A 42 -3.72 -9.22 -13.36
C TYR A 42 -5.19 -8.83 -13.47
N ARG A 43 -5.85 -8.74 -12.32
CA ARG A 43 -7.19 -8.17 -12.19
C ARG A 43 -7.21 -7.27 -10.97
N GLU A 44 -7.53 -6.00 -11.17
CA GLU A 44 -7.55 -5.01 -10.09
C GLU A 44 -8.76 -5.21 -9.18
N ASP A 45 -8.51 -5.19 -7.87
CA ASP A 45 -9.53 -5.11 -6.82
C ASP A 45 -9.77 -3.64 -6.45
N SER A 46 -10.85 -3.09 -7.00
CA SER A 46 -11.26 -1.70 -6.77
C SER A 46 -11.59 -1.40 -5.30
N SER A 47 -12.03 -2.40 -4.54
CA SER A 47 -12.33 -2.25 -3.11
C SER A 47 -11.04 -2.05 -2.29
N ILE A 48 -9.97 -2.76 -2.65
CA ILE A 48 -8.67 -2.65 -2.00
C ILE A 48 -7.97 -1.36 -2.39
N LYS A 49 -8.00 -1.02 -3.68
CA LYS A 49 -7.48 0.26 -4.19
C LYS A 49 -8.12 1.46 -3.51
N THR A 50 -9.45 1.44 -3.35
CA THR A 50 -10.18 2.49 -2.63
C THR A 50 -9.70 2.59 -1.19
N ARG A 51 -9.63 1.46 -0.46
CA ARG A 51 -9.16 1.43 0.94
C ARG A 51 -7.74 1.96 1.12
N LEU A 52 -6.81 1.56 0.24
CA LEU A 52 -5.43 2.05 0.28
C LEU A 52 -5.34 3.55 -0.04
N SER A 53 -6.18 4.05 -0.96
CA SER A 53 -6.24 5.47 -1.29
C SER A 53 -6.78 6.31 -0.13
N VAL A 54 -7.74 5.77 0.63
CA VAL A 54 -8.30 6.42 1.83
C VAL A 54 -7.28 6.43 2.95
N ASN A 55 -6.72 5.27 3.33
CA ASN A 55 -5.72 5.17 4.40
C ASN A 55 -4.50 6.09 4.17
N SER A 56 -4.05 6.22 2.93
CA SER A 56 -2.95 7.14 2.57
C SER A 56 -3.30 8.61 2.83
N LYS A 57 -4.56 9.01 2.57
CA LYS A 57 -5.04 10.38 2.83
C LYS A 57 -5.25 10.64 4.32
N THR A 58 -5.90 9.72 5.04
CA THR A 58 -6.10 9.87 6.49
C THR A 58 -4.79 9.96 7.25
N TYR A 59 -3.81 9.11 6.94
CA TYR A 59 -2.49 9.18 7.58
C TYR A 59 -1.78 10.53 7.33
N LYS A 60 -1.89 11.10 6.12
CA LYS A 60 -1.32 12.42 5.83
C LYS A 60 -2.01 13.53 6.64
N ILE A 61 -3.34 13.48 6.73
CA ILE A 61 -4.13 14.45 7.50
C ILE A 61 -3.82 14.33 8.99
N GLU A 62 -3.83 13.11 9.55
CA GLU A 62 -3.49 12.85 10.96
C GLU A 62 -2.07 13.31 11.30
N LYS A 63 -1.09 12.99 10.45
CA LYS A 63 0.29 13.42 10.65
C LYS A 63 0.43 14.95 10.57
N GLN A 64 -0.28 15.58 9.64
CA GLN A 64 -0.32 17.04 9.54
C GLN A 64 -0.96 17.67 10.78
N LEU A 65 -2.04 17.09 11.30
CA LEU A 65 -2.70 17.56 12.52
C LEU A 65 -1.79 17.43 13.75
N LEU A 66 -1.07 16.31 13.90
CA LEU A 66 -0.09 16.10 14.97
C LEU A 66 1.02 17.16 14.93
N LEU A 67 1.53 17.49 13.73
CA LEU A 67 2.53 18.55 13.54
C LEU A 67 2.01 19.93 13.97
N TYR A 68 0.75 20.26 13.65
CA TYR A 68 0.13 21.52 14.08
C TYR A 68 -0.04 21.60 15.61
N LEU A 69 -0.42 20.50 16.26
CA LEU A 69 -0.58 20.45 17.72
C LEU A 69 0.77 20.61 18.45
N ASP A 70 1.84 20.01 17.93
CA ASP A 70 3.19 20.16 18.50
C ASP A 70 3.71 21.60 18.38
N GLN A 71 3.41 22.28 17.27
CA GLN A 71 3.74 23.71 17.12
C GLN A 71 2.98 24.57 18.12
N ALA A 72 1.67 24.34 18.29
CA ALA A 72 0.86 25.09 19.24
C ALA A 72 1.35 24.92 20.69
N LYS A 73 1.71 23.71 21.11
CA LYS A 73 2.28 23.47 22.45
C LYS A 73 3.54 24.28 22.73
N ARG A 74 4.41 24.47 21.72
CA ARG A 74 5.63 25.28 21.86
C ARG A 74 5.35 26.78 21.94
N LEU A 75 4.22 27.25 21.43
CA LEU A 75 3.80 28.65 21.47
C LEU A 75 3.13 29.05 22.80
N PHE A 76 2.54 28.09 23.53
CA PHE A 76 1.77 28.35 24.76
C PHE A 76 2.48 27.96 26.07
N CYS A 77 3.57 27.20 26.02
CA CYS A 77 4.49 27.02 27.14
C CYS A 77 5.68 27.99 26.98
N GLY A 78 5.43 29.27 27.25
CA GLY A 78 6.45 30.31 27.47
C GLY A 78 6.32 30.84 28.89
#